data_AF-A0A3R6WAV5-F1
#
_entry.id   AF-A0A3R6WAV5-F1
#
_cell.length_a   1.000
_cell.length_b   1.000
_cell.length_c   1.000
_cell.angle_alpha   90.00
_cell.angle_beta   90.00
_cell.angle_gamma   90.00
#
_symmetry.space_group_name_H-M   'P 1'
#
loop_
_entity.id
_entity.type
_entity.pdbx_description
1 polymer ?
#
loop_
_entity_poly.entity_id
_entity_poly.type
_entity_poly.pdbx_seq_one_letter_code
_entity_poly.pdbx_strand_id
1 'polypeptide(L)'
;MQTSSFLLASFLVVLSVTSGAFAQTCSAEGKTVTATGFVMDNYCIDLGNLMDNPTVKTLEGPEVHSIHCLVDLEPCVDSLYTLLAPPENGSNLYTVKYQLGVAGSALAKNYAENARLLGGEKGFSATVTGVDDG
;
A
#
# COMPACT_ATOMS: atom_id res chain seq x y z
N MET A 1 55.24 -9.45 64.41
CA MET A 1 53.91 -9.95 63.97
C MET A 1 53.35 -8.86 63.04
N GLN A 2 53.62 -8.87 61.73
CA GLN A 2 52.97 -9.66 60.67
C GLN A 2 51.43 -9.54 60.78
N THR A 3 50.67 -9.05 59.81
CA THR A 3 50.73 -9.29 58.36
C THR A 3 50.11 -8.14 57.55
N SER A 4 50.79 -7.77 56.46
CA SER A 4 50.19 -7.17 55.26
C SER A 4 49.09 -8.07 54.69
N SER A 5 48.02 -7.50 54.15
CA SER A 5 47.09 -8.24 53.29
C SER A 5 46.75 -7.41 52.05
N PHE A 6 47.49 -7.66 50.99
CA PHE A 6 47.11 -7.38 49.61
C PHE A 6 46.05 -8.39 49.19
N LEU A 7 44.85 -7.98 48.77
CA LEU A 7 44.01 -8.85 47.94
C LEU A 7 43.16 -8.03 46.93
N LEU A 8 43.59 -8.17 45.67
CA LEU A 8 42.83 -8.28 44.42
C LEU A 8 41.93 -7.13 43.97
N ALA A 9 42.48 -6.36 43.02
CA ALA A 9 41.71 -5.68 42.00
C ALA A 9 40.98 -6.71 41.11
N SER A 10 39.65 -6.80 41.23
CA SER A 10 38.81 -7.48 40.25
C SER A 10 38.62 -6.57 39.05
N PHE A 11 39.46 -6.74 38.03
CA PHE A 11 39.25 -6.13 36.72
C PHE A 11 38.16 -6.93 35.99
N LEU A 12 36.91 -6.46 36.06
CA LEU A 12 35.83 -6.95 35.19
C LEU A 12 36.06 -6.40 33.79
N VAL A 13 36.61 -7.23 32.90
CA VAL A 13 36.61 -6.95 31.46
C VAL A 13 35.19 -7.20 30.95
N VAL A 14 34.43 -6.13 30.73
CA VAL A 14 33.14 -6.18 30.04
C VAL A 14 33.44 -6.31 28.54
N LEU A 15 33.32 -7.54 28.01
CA LEU A 15 33.34 -7.77 26.57
C LEU A 15 32.02 -7.22 25.99
N SER A 16 32.04 -5.98 25.54
CA SER A 16 30.95 -5.38 24.75
C SER A 16 30.91 -6.08 23.39
N VAL A 17 30.04 -7.10 23.27
CA VAL A 17 29.67 -7.71 22.00
C VAL A 17 28.88 -6.65 21.23
N THR A 18 29.54 -5.89 20.37
CA THR A 18 28.86 -5.02 19.43
C THR A 18 28.22 -5.91 18.38
N SER A 19 26.93 -6.22 18.55
CA SER A 19 26.09 -6.83 17.53
C SER A 19 25.96 -5.82 16.38
N GLY A 20 26.96 -5.77 15.51
CA GLY A 20 26.89 -5.04 14.25
C GLY A 20 25.89 -5.75 13.36
N ALA A 21 24.63 -5.34 13.45
CA ALA A 21 23.65 -5.66 12.42
C ALA A 21 24.14 -4.98 11.14
N PHE A 22 24.78 -5.75 10.26
CA PHE A 22 25.03 -5.31 8.90
C PHE A 22 23.67 -5.10 8.26
N ALA A 23 23.26 -3.84 8.12
CA ALA A 23 22.18 -3.47 7.23
C ALA A 23 22.60 -3.92 5.84
N GLN A 24 22.06 -5.05 5.39
CA GLN A 24 22.22 -5.50 4.02
C GLN A 24 21.61 -4.40 3.16
N THR A 25 22.45 -3.60 2.53
CA THR A 25 22.01 -2.59 1.58
C THR A 25 21.39 -3.35 0.42
N CYS A 26 20.06 -3.42 0.37
CA CYS A 26 19.35 -3.82 -0.84
C CYS A 26 19.72 -2.80 -1.92
N SER A 27 20.70 -3.15 -2.75
CA SER A 27 21.00 -2.40 -3.96
C SER A 27 20.02 -2.87 -5.03
N ALA A 28 18.76 -2.47 -4.89
CA ALA A 28 17.83 -2.51 -6.00
C ALA A 28 18.21 -1.37 -6.96
N GLU A 29 18.72 -1.70 -8.13
CA GLU A 29 18.80 -0.75 -9.25
C GLU A 29 17.38 -0.59 -9.81
N GLY A 30 16.57 0.13 -9.06
CA GLY A 30 15.15 0.21 -9.31
C GLY A 30 14.84 0.96 -10.59
N LYS A 31 13.95 0.41 -11.42
CA LYS A 31 13.48 1.07 -12.64
C LYS A 31 12.26 1.91 -12.33
N THR A 32 12.25 3.15 -12.80
CA THR A 32 11.03 3.95 -12.74
C THR A 32 9.98 3.33 -13.67
N VAL A 33 8.83 3.01 -13.10
CA VAL A 33 7.67 2.44 -13.81
C VAL A 33 6.45 3.31 -13.60
N THR A 34 5.55 3.32 -14.58
CA THR A 34 4.28 4.03 -14.49
C THR A 34 3.16 3.06 -14.84
N ALA A 35 2.07 3.11 -14.09
CA ALA A 35 0.84 2.39 -14.37
C ALA A 35 -0.37 3.32 -14.29
N THR A 36 -1.29 3.16 -15.23
CA THR A 36 -2.57 3.88 -15.24
C THR A 36 -3.69 2.87 -15.13
N GLY A 37 -4.66 3.16 -14.28
CA GLY A 37 -5.75 2.24 -13.99
C GLY A 37 -6.86 2.88 -13.16
N PHE A 38 -7.95 2.14 -12.98
CA PHE A 38 -8.97 2.54 -12.01
C PHE A 38 -8.49 2.25 -10.60
N VAL A 39 -8.81 3.16 -9.68
CA VAL A 39 -8.64 2.94 -8.25
C VAL A 39 -9.94 2.37 -7.70
N MET A 40 -9.84 1.30 -6.93
CA MET A 40 -10.98 0.62 -6.35
C MET A 40 -10.67 0.17 -4.92
N ASP A 41 -11.64 0.24 -4.01
CA ASP A 41 -11.49 -0.27 -2.64
C ASP A 41 -11.51 -1.78 -2.56
N ASN A 42 -10.81 -2.33 -1.57
CA ASN A 42 -10.75 -3.78 -1.37
C ASN A 42 -12.08 -4.33 -0.90
N TYR A 43 -12.89 -3.54 -0.19
CA TYR A 43 -14.20 -3.98 0.29
C TYR A 43 -15.14 -4.37 -0.86
N CYS A 44 -15.32 -3.52 -1.88
CA CYS A 44 -16.14 -3.84 -3.05
C CYS A 44 -15.54 -4.97 -3.89
N ILE A 45 -14.22 -5.14 -3.90
CA ILE A 45 -13.56 -6.30 -4.50
C ILE A 45 -13.94 -7.59 -3.76
N ASP A 46 -13.81 -7.60 -2.44
CA ASP A 46 -14.11 -8.77 -1.60
C ASP A 46 -15.61 -9.10 -1.58
N LEU A 47 -16.47 -8.09 -1.68
CA LEU A 47 -17.93 -8.25 -1.75
C LEU A 47 -18.39 -8.92 -3.05
N GLY A 48 -17.60 -8.83 -4.13
CA GLY A 48 -17.95 -9.38 -5.45
C GLY A 48 -18.87 -8.48 -6.29
N ASN A 49 -19.50 -7.47 -5.70
CA ASN A 49 -20.34 -6.48 -6.38
C ASN A 49 -20.09 -5.09 -5.78
N LEU A 50 -20.44 -4.04 -6.53
CA LEU A 50 -20.36 -2.68 -6.00
C LEU A 50 -21.38 -2.47 -4.88
N MET A 51 -20.96 -1.94 -3.75
CA MET A 51 -21.84 -1.81 -2.58
C MET A 51 -23.05 -0.91 -2.84
N ASP A 52 -22.86 0.20 -3.56
CA ASP A 52 -23.90 1.16 -3.90
C ASP A 52 -24.62 0.85 -5.23
N ASN A 53 -24.10 -0.10 -6.01
CA ASN A 53 -24.72 -0.61 -7.22
C ASN A 53 -24.55 -2.14 -7.34
N PRO A 54 -25.31 -2.93 -6.55
CA PRO A 54 -25.09 -4.37 -6.41
C PRO A 54 -25.44 -5.19 -7.67
N THR A 55 -25.94 -4.55 -8.73
CA THR A 55 -26.16 -5.19 -10.03
C THR A 55 -24.88 -5.30 -10.87
N VAL A 56 -23.84 -4.57 -10.50
CA VAL A 56 -22.55 -4.56 -11.19
C VAL A 56 -21.55 -5.37 -10.38
N LYS A 57 -21.01 -6.40 -11.03
CA LYS A 57 -19.93 -7.20 -10.45
C LYS A 57 -18.66 -6.37 -10.35
N THR A 58 -17.94 -6.58 -9.27
CA THR A 58 -16.61 -6.02 -9.11
C THR A 58 -15.67 -6.48 -10.23
N LEU A 59 -14.68 -5.67 -10.58
CA LEU A 59 -13.71 -5.93 -11.64
C LEU A 59 -14.29 -6.07 -13.07
N GLU A 60 -15.61 -6.04 -13.29
CA GLU A 60 -16.22 -5.96 -14.63
C GLU A 60 -16.49 -4.51 -15.05
N GLY A 61 -16.91 -3.65 -14.11
CA GLY A 61 -17.30 -2.26 -14.39
C GLY A 61 -16.73 -1.24 -13.40
N PRO A 62 -15.39 -1.10 -13.26
CA PRO A 62 -14.81 -0.10 -12.36
C PRO A 62 -15.16 1.36 -12.75
N GLU A 63 -15.53 1.62 -14.01
CA GLU A 63 -15.95 2.93 -14.49
C GLU A 63 -17.29 3.41 -13.91
N VAL A 64 -18.12 2.50 -13.40
CA VAL A 64 -19.38 2.84 -12.72
C VAL A 64 -19.27 2.80 -11.20
N HIS A 65 -18.07 2.53 -10.66
CA HIS A 65 -17.78 2.64 -9.24
C HIS A 65 -17.93 4.08 -8.78
N SER A 66 -18.83 4.34 -7.84
CA SER A 66 -19.05 5.69 -7.36
C SER A 66 -17.86 6.22 -6.57
N ILE A 67 -17.56 7.49 -6.75
CA ILE A 67 -16.59 8.18 -5.91
C ILE A 67 -17.07 8.24 -4.45
N HIS A 68 -18.39 8.20 -4.21
CA HIS A 68 -18.96 8.09 -2.85
C HIS A 68 -18.36 6.94 -2.06
N CYS A 69 -18.29 5.74 -2.65
CA CYS A 69 -17.66 4.58 -2.03
C CYS A 69 -16.16 4.81 -1.76
N LEU A 70 -15.47 5.52 -2.67
CA LEU A 70 -14.05 5.80 -2.50
C LEU A 70 -13.74 6.82 -1.40
N VAL A 71 -14.67 7.68 -0.99
CA VAL A 71 -14.33 8.81 -0.10
C VAL A 71 -15.18 8.96 1.15
N ASP A 72 -16.41 8.44 1.16
CA ASP A 72 -17.37 8.65 2.25
C ASP A 72 -17.70 7.38 3.05
N LEU A 73 -17.71 6.21 2.40
CA LEU A 73 -18.09 4.97 3.06
C LEU A 73 -16.92 4.39 3.84
N GLU A 74 -17.01 4.43 5.17
CA GLU A 74 -15.99 3.94 6.10
C GLU A 74 -15.49 2.52 5.76
N PRO A 75 -16.34 1.51 5.48
CA PRO A 75 -15.84 0.17 5.12
C PRO A 75 -14.98 0.16 3.85
N CYS A 76 -15.34 0.97 2.86
CA CYS A 76 -14.61 1.07 1.60
C CYS A 76 -13.28 1.82 1.80
N VAL A 77 -13.31 2.95 2.52
CA VAL A 77 -12.12 3.75 2.82
C VAL A 77 -11.13 2.97 3.70
N ASP A 78 -11.60 2.32 4.76
CA ASP A 78 -10.77 1.60 5.72
C ASP A 78 -10.16 0.32 5.13
N SER A 79 -10.80 -0.24 4.10
CA SER A 79 -10.27 -1.40 3.38
C SER A 79 -9.05 -1.08 2.50
N LEU A 80 -8.65 0.20 2.39
CA LEU A 80 -7.61 0.68 1.47
C LEU A 80 -7.97 0.42 0.00
N TYR A 81 -7.11 0.87 -0.92
CA TYR A 81 -7.38 0.78 -2.36
C TYR A 81 -6.36 -0.07 -3.12
N THR A 82 -6.75 -0.43 -4.33
CA THR A 82 -5.91 -1.04 -5.35
C THR A 82 -5.91 -0.19 -6.59
N LEU A 83 -4.83 -0.28 -7.37
CA LEU A 83 -4.82 0.15 -8.76
C LEU A 83 -5.07 -1.06 -9.64
N LEU A 84 -6.08 -0.98 -10.50
CA LEU A 84 -6.45 -2.07 -11.40
C LEU A 84 -5.71 -1.98 -12.75
N ALA A 85 -5.25 -3.12 -13.26
CA ALA A 85 -4.84 -3.29 -14.64
C ALA A 85 -6.06 -3.57 -15.53
N PRO A 86 -6.06 -3.10 -16.78
CA PRO A 86 -7.11 -3.42 -17.73
C PRO A 86 -7.19 -4.94 -18.00
N PRO A 87 -8.33 -5.44 -18.51
CA PRO A 87 -8.45 -6.83 -18.91
C PRO A 87 -7.43 -7.23 -19.97
N GLU A 88 -6.89 -8.44 -19.85
CA GLU A 88 -5.93 -9.03 -20.79
C GLU A 88 -6.40 -10.42 -21.27
N ASN A 89 -5.79 -10.94 -22.34
CA ASN A 89 -5.98 -12.31 -22.84
C ASN A 89 -7.44 -12.70 -23.15
N GLY A 90 -8.24 -11.76 -23.64
CA GLY A 90 -9.65 -11.99 -23.98
C GLY A 90 -10.59 -12.05 -22.78
N SER A 91 -10.08 -11.76 -21.57
CA SER A 91 -10.91 -11.51 -20.38
C SER A 91 -11.65 -10.18 -20.49
N ASN A 92 -12.79 -10.09 -19.81
CA ASN A 92 -13.52 -8.87 -19.54
C ASN A 92 -13.31 -8.37 -18.09
N LEU A 93 -12.49 -9.07 -17.31
CA LEU A 93 -12.17 -8.72 -15.92
C LEU A 93 -10.90 -7.90 -15.82
N TYR A 94 -10.98 -6.79 -15.11
CA TYR A 94 -9.83 -6.09 -14.56
C TYR A 94 -9.13 -6.96 -13.51
N THR A 95 -7.84 -6.70 -13.29
CA THR A 95 -7.04 -7.40 -12.27
C THR A 95 -6.35 -6.41 -11.37
N VAL A 96 -5.99 -6.81 -10.15
CA VAL A 96 -5.19 -5.95 -9.27
C VAL A 96 -3.78 -5.84 -9.84
N LYS A 97 -3.36 -4.62 -10.20
CA LYS A 97 -1.98 -4.33 -10.61
C LYS A 97 -1.09 -4.07 -9.40
N TYR A 98 -1.57 -3.20 -8.50
CA TYR A 98 -0.86 -2.84 -7.28
C TYR A 98 -1.85 -2.73 -6.12
N GLN A 99 -1.50 -3.36 -5.00
CA GLN A 99 -2.11 -3.04 -3.72
C GLN A 99 -1.52 -1.73 -3.21
N LEU A 100 -2.35 -0.74 -2.91
CA LEU A 100 -1.88 0.50 -2.31
C LEU A 100 -1.81 0.33 -0.79
N GLY A 101 -0.65 0.62 -0.21
CA GLY A 101 -0.50 0.73 1.23
C GLY A 101 -1.21 1.97 1.79
N VAL A 102 -1.09 2.20 3.10
CA VAL A 102 -1.75 3.32 3.79
C VAL A 102 -1.45 4.68 3.15
N ALA A 103 -0.18 4.98 2.87
CA ALA A 103 0.20 6.26 2.29
C ALA A 103 -0.32 6.45 0.85
N GLY A 104 -0.24 5.40 0.03
CA GLY A 104 -0.76 5.42 -1.34
C GLY A 104 -2.28 5.56 -1.36
N SER A 105 -2.96 4.88 -0.45
CA SER A 105 -4.42 4.94 -0.34
C SER A 105 -4.89 6.31 0.15
N ALA A 106 -4.22 6.90 1.14
CA ALA A 106 -4.52 8.27 1.58
C ALA A 106 -4.37 9.28 0.43
N LEU A 107 -3.32 9.15 -0.39
CA LEU A 107 -3.14 9.99 -1.56
C LEU A 107 -4.23 9.77 -2.61
N ALA A 108 -4.58 8.52 -2.89
CA ALA A 108 -5.66 8.20 -3.84
C ALA A 108 -7.01 8.76 -3.38
N LYS A 109 -7.34 8.66 -2.09
CA LYS A 109 -8.55 9.27 -1.50
C LYS A 109 -8.57 10.79 -1.70
N ASN A 110 -7.47 11.48 -1.40
CA ASN A 110 -7.37 12.93 -1.58
C ASN A 110 -7.61 13.33 -3.05
N TYR A 111 -7.10 12.55 -4.01
CA TYR A 111 -7.38 12.81 -5.43
C TYR A 111 -8.81 12.48 -5.83
N ALA A 112 -9.42 11.43 -5.30
CA ALA A 112 -10.83 11.11 -5.52
C ALA A 112 -11.75 12.22 -4.96
N GLU A 113 -11.42 12.77 -3.78
CA GLU A 113 -12.13 13.92 -3.20
C GLU A 113 -12.03 15.16 -4.09
N ASN A 114 -10.83 15.47 -4.61
CA ASN A 114 -10.64 16.58 -5.54
C ASN A 114 -11.40 16.35 -6.86
N ALA A 115 -11.39 15.12 -7.39
CA ALA A 115 -12.16 14.78 -8.58
C ALA A 115 -13.67 15.00 -8.35
N ARG A 116 -14.18 14.63 -7.17
CA ARG A 116 -15.57 14.91 -6.78
C ARG A 116 -15.88 16.41 -6.74
N LEU A 117 -14.98 17.22 -6.16
CA LEU A 117 -15.14 18.68 -6.12
C LEU A 117 -15.20 19.31 -7.52
N LEU A 118 -14.57 18.67 -8.51
CA LEU A 118 -14.61 19.08 -9.92
C LEU A 118 -15.81 18.50 -10.70
N GLY A 119 -16.74 17.81 -10.02
CA GLY A 119 -17.95 17.22 -10.62
C GLY A 119 -17.82 15.77 -11.06
N GLY A 120 -16.74 15.08 -10.68
CA GLY A 120 -16.63 13.64 -10.87
C GLY A 120 -17.63 12.88 -9.98
N GLU A 121 -18.30 11.88 -10.54
CA GLU A 121 -19.29 11.07 -9.81
C GLU A 121 -18.89 9.60 -9.71
N LYS A 122 -18.32 9.05 -10.78
CA LYS A 122 -18.00 7.63 -10.93
C LYS A 122 -16.71 7.44 -11.68
N GLY A 123 -16.09 6.28 -11.53
CA GLY A 123 -14.91 5.87 -12.29
C GLY A 123 -13.73 6.78 -11.99
N PHE A 124 -12.96 6.45 -10.96
CA PHE A 124 -11.77 7.22 -10.61
C PHE A 124 -10.52 6.52 -11.16
N SER A 125 -9.88 7.12 -12.15
CA SER A 125 -8.60 6.63 -12.68
C SER A 125 -7.42 7.45 -12.17
N ALA A 126 -6.30 6.78 -11.96
CA ALA A 126 -5.06 7.39 -11.52
C ALA A 126 -3.87 6.84 -12.31
N THR A 127 -2.85 7.68 -12.45
CA THR A 127 -1.53 7.27 -12.95
C THR A 127 -0.56 7.30 -11.79
N VAL A 128 0.01 6.15 -11.47
CA VAL A 128 0.99 5.97 -10.39
C VAL A 128 2.35 5.75 -11.01
N THR A 129 3.34 6.53 -10.59
CA THR A 129 4.75 6.31 -10.91
C THR A 129 5.47 5.83 -9.66
N GLY A 130 6.20 4.73 -9.79
CA GLY A 130 6.94 4.08 -8.72
C GLY A 130 8.30 3.58 -9.19
N VAL A 131 8.99 2.89 -8.29
CA VAL A 131 10.26 2.23 -8.56
C VAL A 131 10.04 0.73 -8.43
N ASP A 132 10.32 -0.01 -9.50
CA ASP A 132 10.31 -1.46 -9.56
C ASP A 132 11.72 -1.97 -9.23
N ASP A 133 11.87 -2.69 -8.12
CA ASP A 133 13.13 -3.22 -7.61
C ASP A 133 13.47 -4.64 -8.11
N GLY A 134 12.62 -5.24 -8.96
CA GLY A 134 12.81 -6.57 -9.55
C GLY A 134 12.25 -7.72 -8.71
#